data_AF-A0A8J6KMI5-F1
#
_entry.id   AF-A0A8J6KMI5-F1
#
_cell.length_a   1.000
_cell.length_b   1.000
_cell.length_c   1.000
_cell.angle_alpha   90.00
_cell.angle_beta   90.00
_cell.angle_gamma   90.00
#
_symmetry.space_group_name_H-M   'P 1'
#
loop_
_entity.id
_entity.type
_entity.pdbx_description
1 polymer ?
#
loop_
_entity_poly.entity_id
_entity_poly.type
_entity_poly.pdbx_seq_one_letter_code
_entity_poly.pdbx_strand_id
1 'polypeptide(L)'
;MAKSSLGQDPDSSAAVAVLKRAVELDAESRYQQALVCYQEGIDMLLQVLKGTKDASKRCAFRRKISDYMDRAENIKKYLDQEKEDGKYHKQIKIEENATGFSYESLFKEYLHETVTEVWIEDPYIRQTHQLYNFLRFCEMLIKKPCKVRTIHLLTATDEEFRVPKRKPQVIVHIRDRWAEGRGMRTKVHVAEDGT
;
A
#
# COMPACT_ATOMS: atom_id res chain seq x y z
N MET A 1 6.65 -38.99 -40.78
CA MET A 1 6.80 -38.45 -39.42
C MET A 1 5.49 -37.78 -39.02
N ALA A 2 4.71 -38.42 -38.15
CA ALA A 2 3.41 -37.90 -37.72
C ALA A 2 3.63 -36.85 -36.61
N LYS A 3 3.31 -35.58 -36.90
CA LYS A 3 3.15 -34.56 -35.87
C LYS A 3 1.89 -34.90 -35.08
N SER A 4 2.03 -35.32 -33.83
CA SER A 4 0.89 -35.50 -32.92
C SER A 4 0.39 -34.12 -32.50
N SER A 5 -0.65 -33.63 -33.18
CA SER A 5 -1.47 -32.52 -32.72
C SER A 5 -2.24 -32.98 -31.49
N LEU A 6 -1.63 -32.84 -30.30
CA LEU A 6 -2.36 -32.86 -29.03
C LEU A 6 -3.34 -31.68 -29.09
N GLY A 7 -4.64 -32.00 -29.21
CA GLY A 7 -5.71 -31.01 -29.14
C GLY A 7 -5.51 -30.12 -27.91
N GLN A 8 -5.23 -28.84 -28.17
CA GLN A 8 -5.19 -27.83 -27.13
C GLN A 8 -6.63 -27.42 -26.87
N ASP A 9 -7.18 -27.84 -25.74
CA ASP A 9 -8.44 -27.29 -25.25
C ASP A 9 -8.26 -25.76 -25.13
N PRO A 10 -9.20 -24.94 -25.64
CA PRO A 10 -9.05 -23.49 -25.70
C PRO A 10 -8.76 -22.87 -24.32
N ASP A 11 -9.35 -23.42 -23.26
CA ASP A 11 -9.12 -23.01 -21.87
C ASP A 11 -7.68 -23.30 -21.39
N SER A 12 -7.07 -24.40 -21.86
CA SER A 12 -5.67 -24.71 -21.57
C SER A 12 -4.71 -23.80 -22.33
N SER A 13 -5.09 -23.32 -23.51
CA SER A 13 -4.29 -22.38 -24.30
C SER A 13 -4.25 -21.00 -23.65
N ALA A 14 -5.40 -20.51 -23.17
CA ALA A 14 -5.50 -19.25 -22.45
C ALA A 14 -4.64 -19.24 -21.17
N ALA A 15 -4.72 -20.31 -20.36
CA ALA A 15 -3.92 -20.46 -19.15
C ALA A 15 -2.41 -20.41 -19.44
N VAL A 16 -1.97 -21.06 -20.53
CA VAL A 16 -0.56 -21.05 -20.94
C VAL A 16 -0.12 -19.64 -21.37
N ALA A 17 -0.96 -18.88 -22.08
CA ALA A 17 -0.63 -17.52 -22.50
C ALA A 17 -0.45 -16.58 -21.29
N VAL A 18 -1.35 -16.66 -20.30
CA VAL A 18 -1.27 -15.86 -19.07
C VAL A 18 -0.03 -16.21 -18.26
N LEU A 19 0.29 -17.51 -18.10
CA LEU A 19 1.48 -17.94 -17.37
C LEU A 19 2.78 -17.58 -18.09
N LYS A 20 2.79 -17.59 -19.42
CA LYS A 20 3.95 -17.13 -20.19
C LYS A 20 4.19 -15.64 -19.95
N ARG A 21 3.14 -14.82 -19.98
CA ARG A 21 3.21 -13.40 -19.63
C ARG A 21 3.70 -13.20 -18.19
N ALA A 22 3.28 -14.05 -17.25
CA ALA A 22 3.75 -13.99 -15.86
C ALA A 22 5.27 -14.18 -15.77
N VAL A 23 5.82 -15.16 -16.49
CA VAL A 23 7.27 -15.42 -16.55
C VAL A 23 8.04 -14.27 -17.21
N GLU A 24 7.50 -13.68 -18.28
CA GLU A 24 8.10 -12.52 -18.95
C GLU A 24 8.17 -11.30 -18.00
N LEU A 25 7.08 -10.99 -17.30
CA LEU A 25 7.02 -9.92 -16.31
C LEU A 25 7.94 -10.18 -15.11
N ASP A 26 8.07 -11.43 -14.69
CA ASP A 26 8.98 -11.84 -13.61
C ASP A 26 10.45 -11.63 -14.02
N ALA A 27 10.80 -11.97 -15.26
CA ALA A 27 12.13 -11.71 -15.83
C ALA A 27 12.43 -10.22 -15.98
N GLU A 28 11.41 -9.38 -16.20
CA GLU A 28 11.50 -7.91 -16.22
C GLU A 28 11.51 -7.28 -14.81
N SER A 29 11.55 -8.07 -13.73
CA SER A 29 11.42 -7.61 -12.35
C SER A 29 10.12 -6.85 -12.06
N ARG A 30 9.09 -6.99 -12.89
CA ARG A 30 7.74 -6.41 -12.70
C ARG A 30 6.90 -7.33 -11.81
N TYR A 31 7.43 -7.60 -10.62
CA TYR A 31 6.96 -8.63 -9.69
C TYR A 31 5.48 -8.51 -9.33
N GLN A 32 4.94 -7.29 -9.21
CA GLN A 32 3.52 -7.12 -8.91
C GLN A 32 2.61 -7.63 -10.02
N GLN A 33 2.92 -7.26 -11.26
CA GLN A 33 2.13 -7.66 -12.42
C GLN A 33 2.35 -9.15 -12.70
N ALA A 34 3.58 -9.63 -12.52
CA ALA A 34 3.91 -11.04 -12.59
C ALA A 34 3.09 -11.87 -11.60
N LEU A 35 2.98 -11.42 -10.34
CA LEU A 35 2.21 -12.10 -9.30
C LEU A 35 0.73 -12.23 -9.68
N VAL A 36 0.11 -11.16 -10.19
CA VAL A 36 -1.29 -11.18 -10.64
C VAL A 36 -1.46 -12.19 -11.78
N CYS A 37 -0.60 -12.14 -12.80
CA CYS A 37 -0.66 -13.09 -13.91
C CYS A 37 -0.40 -14.54 -13.46
N TYR A 38 0.49 -14.78 -12.48
CA TYR A 38 0.67 -16.11 -11.91
C TYR A 38 -0.61 -16.61 -11.25
N GLN A 39 -1.26 -15.80 -10.42
CA GLN A 39 -2.51 -16.16 -9.73
C GLN A 39 -3.63 -16.49 -10.73
N GLU A 40 -3.87 -15.60 -11.70
CA GLU A 40 -4.88 -15.81 -12.75
C GLU A 40 -4.59 -17.07 -13.58
N GLY A 41 -3.33 -17.26 -14.00
CA GLY A 41 -2.92 -18.41 -14.78
C GLY A 41 -3.03 -19.74 -14.03
N ILE A 42 -2.71 -19.74 -12.73
CA ILE A 42 -2.88 -20.88 -11.82
C ILE A 42 -4.36 -21.21 -11.65
N ASP A 43 -5.21 -20.21 -11.43
CA ASP A 43 -6.66 -20.40 -11.28
C ASP A 43 -7.28 -20.99 -12.56
N MET A 44 -6.86 -20.54 -13.73
CA MET A 44 -7.28 -21.13 -15.01
C MET A 44 -6.81 -22.59 -15.14
N LEU A 45 -5.54 -22.89 -14.78
CA LEU A 45 -5.05 -24.27 -14.78
C LEU A 45 -5.79 -25.17 -13.79
N LEU A 46 -6.20 -24.65 -12.63
CA LEU A 46 -7.02 -25.37 -11.66
C LEU A 46 -8.40 -25.70 -12.23
N GLN A 47 -9.01 -24.81 -13.02
CA GLN A 47 -10.27 -25.09 -13.72
C GLN A 47 -10.09 -26.20 -14.77
N VAL A 48 -9.03 -26.14 -15.58
CA VAL A 48 -8.69 -27.20 -16.55
C VAL A 48 -8.44 -28.54 -15.84
N LEU A 49 -7.75 -28.53 -14.69
CA LEU A 49 -7.51 -29.72 -13.88
C LEU A 49 -8.82 -30.35 -13.37
N LYS A 50 -9.82 -29.55 -13.00
CA LYS A 50 -11.14 -30.06 -12.56
C LYS A 50 -11.88 -30.80 -13.70
N GLY A 51 -11.77 -30.31 -14.94
CA GLY A 51 -12.39 -30.93 -16.13
C GLY A 51 -11.61 -32.11 -16.72
N THR A 52 -10.31 -32.24 -16.42
CA THR A 52 -9.46 -33.28 -17.03
C THR A 52 -9.71 -34.66 -16.40
N LYS A 53 -10.08 -35.65 -17.22
CA LYS A 53 -10.29 -37.05 -16.78
C LYS A 53 -9.02 -37.92 -16.84
N ASP A 54 -8.12 -37.63 -17.78
CA ASP A 54 -6.90 -38.39 -17.99
C ASP A 54 -5.91 -38.27 -16.81
N ALA A 55 -5.53 -39.39 -16.20
CA ALA A 55 -4.71 -39.40 -14.98
C ALA A 55 -3.29 -38.83 -15.21
N SER A 56 -2.69 -39.10 -16.38
CA SER A 56 -1.35 -38.63 -16.73
C SER A 56 -1.32 -37.11 -16.92
N LYS A 57 -2.28 -36.54 -17.64
CA LYS A 57 -2.45 -35.09 -17.81
C LYS A 57 -2.74 -34.40 -16.48
N ARG A 58 -3.59 -34.99 -15.62
CA ARG A 58 -3.86 -34.46 -14.27
C ARG A 58 -2.58 -34.38 -13.43
N CYS A 59 -1.73 -35.41 -13.49
CA CYS A 59 -0.45 -35.41 -12.81
C CYS A 59 0.45 -34.28 -13.33
N ALA A 60 0.54 -34.12 -14.65
CA ALA A 60 1.33 -33.05 -15.28
C ALA A 60 0.84 -31.64 -14.90
N PHE A 61 -0.47 -31.40 -14.89
CA PHE A 61 -1.05 -30.12 -14.49
C PHE A 61 -0.80 -29.82 -13.01
N ARG A 62 -0.96 -30.81 -12.11
CA ARG A 62 -0.67 -30.62 -10.69
C ARG A 62 0.78 -30.21 -10.45
N ARG A 63 1.72 -30.85 -11.14
CA ARG A 63 3.14 -30.48 -11.04
C ARG A 63 3.36 -29.03 -11.45
N LYS A 64 2.87 -28.64 -12.64
CA LYS A 64 2.99 -27.25 -13.12
C LYS A 64 2.33 -26.24 -12.18
N ILE A 65 1.14 -26.55 -11.67
CA ILE A 65 0.45 -25.68 -10.71
C ILE A 65 1.29 -25.49 -9.45
N SER A 66 1.87 -26.57 -8.93
CA SER A 66 2.78 -26.50 -7.77
C SER A 66 3.97 -25.60 -8.05
N ASP A 67 4.68 -25.81 -9.17
CA ASP A 67 5.87 -25.04 -9.53
C ASP A 67 5.55 -23.53 -9.65
N TYR A 68 4.41 -23.19 -10.27
CA TYR A 68 3.98 -21.80 -10.39
C TYR A 68 3.46 -21.21 -9.07
N MET A 69 2.80 -22.01 -8.22
CA MET A 69 2.38 -21.58 -6.88
C MET A 69 3.59 -21.26 -6.00
N ASP A 70 4.62 -22.11 -6.01
CA ASP A 70 5.85 -21.90 -5.25
C ASP A 70 6.54 -20.60 -5.68
N ARG A 71 6.60 -20.34 -7.00
CA ARG A 71 7.15 -19.07 -7.51
C ARG A 71 6.30 -17.87 -7.10
N ALA A 72 4.97 -17.96 -7.22
CA ALA A 72 4.05 -16.89 -6.83
C ALA A 72 4.15 -16.58 -5.33
N GLU A 73 4.29 -17.59 -4.47
CA GLU A 73 4.47 -17.40 -3.03
C GLU A 73 5.80 -16.70 -2.71
N ASN A 74 6.89 -17.08 -3.38
CA ASN A 74 8.18 -16.42 -3.22
C ASN A 74 8.14 -14.94 -3.66
N ILE A 75 7.50 -14.65 -4.80
CA ILE A 75 7.31 -13.26 -5.27
C ILE A 75 6.47 -12.47 -4.26
N LYS A 76 5.41 -13.07 -3.73
CA LYS A 76 4.56 -12.42 -2.72
C LYS A 76 5.35 -12.08 -1.46
N LYS A 77 6.16 -13.01 -0.94
CA LYS A 77 7.05 -12.77 0.22
C LYS A 77 8.04 -11.64 -0.05
N TYR A 78 8.66 -11.62 -1.23
CA TYR A 78 9.56 -10.54 -1.64
C TYR A 78 8.86 -9.18 -1.68
N LEU A 79 7.67 -9.11 -2.28
CA LEU A 79 6.88 -7.87 -2.35
C LEU A 79 6.42 -7.40 -0.96
N ASP A 80 6.08 -8.31 -0.06
CA ASP A 80 5.73 -7.96 1.30
C ASP A 80 6.95 -7.45 2.09
N GLN A 81 8.14 -8.04 1.89
CA GLN A 81 9.38 -7.52 2.47
C GLN A 81 9.73 -6.13 1.93
N GLU A 82 9.64 -5.89 0.62
CA GLU A 82 9.94 -4.58 0.03
C GLU A 82 8.95 -3.49 0.48
N LYS A 83 7.71 -3.86 0.85
CA LYS A 83 6.76 -2.96 1.50
C LYS A 83 7.21 -2.62 2.93
N GLU A 84 7.65 -3.62 3.69
CA GLU A 84 8.17 -3.41 5.06
C GLU A 84 9.45 -2.58 5.06
N ASP A 85 10.34 -2.80 4.08
CA ASP A 85 11.59 -2.08 3.90
C ASP A 85 11.39 -0.65 3.35
N GLY A 86 10.15 -0.24 3.05
CA GLY A 86 9.83 1.12 2.59
C GLY A 86 10.28 1.45 1.15
N LYS A 87 10.73 0.45 0.37
CA LYS A 87 11.12 0.63 -1.04
C LYS A 87 9.94 0.58 -2.00
N TYR A 88 8.76 0.22 -1.50
CA TYR A 88 7.54 0.16 -2.27
C TYR A 88 6.85 1.53 -2.37
N HIS A 89 6.78 2.08 -3.58
CA HIS A 89 6.08 3.35 -3.86
C HIS A 89 4.77 3.10 -4.60
N LYS A 90 3.62 3.41 -3.96
CA LYS A 90 2.29 3.39 -4.58
C LYS A 90 1.86 4.82 -4.91
N GLN A 91 1.61 5.11 -6.18
CA GLN A 91 1.03 6.38 -6.60
C GLN A 91 -0.49 6.25 -6.73
N ILE A 92 -1.24 7.12 -6.05
CA ILE A 92 -2.70 7.20 -6.15
C ILE A 92 -3.05 8.53 -6.81
N LYS A 93 -3.71 8.49 -7.98
CA LYS A 93 -4.23 9.68 -8.64
C LYS A 93 -5.66 9.93 -8.15
N ILE A 94 -5.87 11.06 -7.47
CA ILE A 94 -7.20 11.50 -7.03
C ILE A 94 -7.72 12.46 -8.10
N GLU A 95 -8.74 12.02 -8.85
CA GLU A 95 -9.36 12.85 -9.90
C GLU A 95 -10.19 14.00 -9.30
N GLU A 96 -10.44 15.02 -10.11
CA GLU A 96 -11.24 16.18 -9.68
C GLU A 96 -12.64 15.74 -9.24
N ASN A 97 -13.11 16.26 -8.10
CA ASN A 97 -14.39 15.91 -7.47
C ASN A 97 -14.55 14.43 -7.07
N ALA A 98 -13.48 13.64 -7.07
CA ALA A 98 -13.55 12.25 -6.62
C ALA A 98 -13.83 12.16 -5.11
N THR A 99 -14.53 11.10 -4.70
CA THR A 99 -14.88 10.83 -3.29
C THR A 99 -14.29 9.50 -2.82
N GLY A 100 -14.33 9.24 -1.50
CA GLY A 100 -13.79 8.00 -0.91
C GLY A 100 -12.32 8.06 -0.46
N PHE A 101 -11.67 9.22 -0.58
CA PHE A 101 -10.27 9.44 -0.18
C PHE A 101 -10.17 10.15 1.18
N SER A 102 -10.66 9.49 2.24
CA SER A 102 -10.40 9.97 3.60
C SER A 102 -8.96 9.63 4.01
N TYR A 103 -8.44 10.28 5.05
CA TYR A 103 -7.14 9.89 5.60
C TYR A 103 -7.10 8.42 6.01
N GLU A 104 -8.19 7.91 6.57
CA GLU A 104 -8.30 6.51 6.95
C GLU A 104 -8.20 5.57 5.73
N SER A 105 -8.89 5.84 4.63
CA SER A 105 -8.78 4.98 3.44
C SER A 105 -7.41 5.06 2.77
N LEU A 106 -6.77 6.23 2.81
CA LEU A 106 -5.45 6.45 2.21
C LEU A 106 -4.30 5.79 3.00
N PHE A 107 -4.34 5.89 4.33
CA PHE A 107 -3.20 5.51 5.17
C PHE A 107 -3.36 4.18 5.91
N LYS A 108 -4.56 3.59 5.95
CA LYS A 108 -4.83 2.33 6.68
C LYS A 108 -3.92 1.17 6.28
N GLU A 109 -3.55 1.05 5.01
CA GLU A 109 -2.65 0.00 4.53
C GLU A 109 -1.21 0.14 5.04
N TYR A 110 -0.84 1.32 5.56
CA TYR A 110 0.53 1.63 6.02
C TYR A 110 0.63 1.84 7.53
N LEU A 111 -0.50 1.85 8.23
CA LEU A 111 -0.57 2.04 9.68
C LEU A 111 -0.66 0.69 10.39
N HIS A 112 0.47 0.26 10.95
CA HIS A 112 0.59 -1.00 11.70
C HIS A 112 0.97 -0.74 13.16
N GLU A 113 0.92 -1.78 14.00
CA GLU A 113 1.27 -1.69 15.43
C GLU A 113 2.73 -1.28 15.69
N THR A 114 3.59 -1.44 14.68
CA THR A 114 5.01 -1.07 14.70
C THR A 114 5.23 0.44 14.60
N VAL A 115 4.24 1.19 14.10
CA VAL A 115 4.33 2.64 13.95
C VAL A 115 4.17 3.30 15.32
N THR A 116 5.26 3.89 15.80
CA THR A 116 5.33 4.55 17.11
C THR A 116 5.57 6.06 16.99
N GLU A 117 6.12 6.51 15.87
CA GLU A 117 6.48 7.88 15.60
C GLU A 117 6.10 8.25 14.16
N VAL A 118 5.56 9.45 13.97
CA VAL A 118 5.10 9.95 12.66
C VAL A 118 5.70 11.33 12.41
N TRP A 119 6.25 11.53 11.22
CA TRP A 119 6.80 12.80 10.75
C TRP A 119 5.94 13.34 9.61
N ILE A 120 5.55 14.61 9.70
CA ILE A 120 4.65 15.27 8.75
C ILE A 120 5.29 16.60 8.38
N GLU A 121 5.53 16.81 7.09
CA GLU A 121 6.03 18.06 6.54
C GLU A 121 4.96 18.61 5.60
N ASP A 122 4.22 19.62 6.07
CA ASP A 122 3.14 20.25 5.31
C ASP A 122 3.20 21.77 5.48
N PRO A 123 3.59 22.53 4.44
CA PRO A 123 3.78 23.98 4.55
C PRO A 123 2.46 24.75 4.70
N TYR A 124 1.32 24.09 4.51
CA TYR A 124 0.01 24.72 4.44
C TYR A 124 -0.84 24.49 5.69
N ILE A 125 -0.31 24.06 6.84
CA ILE A 125 -1.14 23.93 8.04
C ILE A 125 -1.22 25.29 8.77
N ARG A 126 -2.09 26.19 8.27
CA ARG A 126 -2.21 27.58 8.76
C ARG A 126 -3.64 28.02 9.06
N GLN A 127 -4.54 27.77 8.12
CA GLN A 127 -5.95 28.16 8.18
C GLN A 127 -6.79 27.18 8.99
N THR A 128 -7.93 27.65 9.48
CA THR A 128 -8.86 26.86 10.31
C THR A 128 -9.20 25.50 9.70
N HIS A 129 -9.52 25.46 8.40
CA HIS A 129 -9.87 24.20 7.74
C HIS A 129 -8.69 23.22 7.63
N GLN A 130 -7.47 23.73 7.45
CA GLN A 130 -6.22 22.95 7.39
C GLN A 130 -5.88 22.37 8.76
N LEU A 131 -6.18 23.11 9.84
CA LEU A 131 -6.06 22.61 11.21
C LEU A 131 -7.05 21.47 11.49
N TYR A 132 -8.29 21.56 10.98
CA TYR A 132 -9.26 20.46 11.09
C TYR A 132 -8.86 19.25 10.24
N ASN A 133 -8.23 19.45 9.08
CA ASN A 133 -7.62 18.37 8.30
C ASN A 133 -6.55 17.64 9.13
N PHE A 134 -5.62 18.38 9.72
CA PHE A 134 -4.59 17.83 10.59
C PHE A 134 -5.17 17.10 11.80
N LEU A 135 -6.20 17.65 12.44
CA LEU A 135 -6.89 17.01 13.55
C LEU A 135 -7.47 15.65 13.15
N ARG A 136 -8.19 15.57 12.02
CA ARG A 136 -8.73 14.32 11.49
C ARG A 136 -7.64 13.29 11.18
N PHE A 137 -6.52 13.75 10.62
CA PHE A 137 -5.36 12.89 10.38
C PHE A 137 -4.82 12.31 11.68
N CYS A 138 -4.61 13.15 12.69
CA CYS A 138 -4.18 12.69 14.01
C CYS A 138 -5.19 11.72 14.62
N GLU A 139 -6.50 11.94 14.44
CA GLU A 139 -7.56 11.09 15.01
C GLU A 139 -7.52 9.67 14.47
N MET A 140 -7.10 9.51 13.23
CA MET A 140 -6.86 8.20 12.65
C MET A 140 -5.65 7.51 13.29
N LEU A 141 -4.54 8.21 13.54
CA LEU A 141 -3.28 7.62 14.05
C LEU A 141 -3.39 7.02 15.46
N ILE A 142 -4.40 7.43 16.21
CA ILE A 142 -4.67 6.98 17.59
C ILE A 142 -5.73 5.90 17.68
N LYS A 143 -6.42 5.58 16.57
CA LYS A 143 -7.38 4.48 16.53
C LYS A 143 -6.59 3.17 16.63
N LYS A 144 -7.08 2.23 17.46
CA LYS A 144 -6.52 0.87 17.51
C LYS A 144 -6.59 0.23 16.11
N PRO A 145 -5.55 -0.50 15.68
CA PRO A 145 -4.46 -1.07 16.47
C PRO A 145 -3.20 -0.19 16.62
N CYS A 146 -3.20 1.05 16.12
CA CYS A 146 -2.01 1.90 16.11
C CYS A 146 -1.53 2.26 17.52
N LYS A 147 -0.19 2.30 17.70
CA LYS A 147 0.48 2.62 18.98
C LYS A 147 1.35 3.88 18.86
N VAL A 148 0.95 4.81 18.00
CA VAL A 148 1.67 6.07 17.80
C VAL A 148 1.74 6.83 19.13
N ARG A 149 2.96 7.22 19.51
CA ARG A 149 3.25 7.95 20.75
C ARG A 149 3.74 9.36 20.48
N THR A 150 4.33 9.59 19.30
CA THR A 150 4.93 10.87 18.98
C THR A 150 4.62 11.28 17.55
N ILE A 151 4.16 12.52 17.40
CA ILE A 151 3.90 13.13 16.09
C ILE A 151 4.79 14.37 15.99
N HIS A 152 5.61 14.42 14.95
CA HIS A 152 6.43 15.55 14.56
C HIS A 152 5.75 16.24 13.39
N LEU A 153 5.28 17.46 13.62
CA LEU A 153 4.77 18.32 12.55
C LEU A 153 5.79 19.40 12.24
N LEU A 154 6.17 19.52 10.97
CA LEU A 154 6.88 20.64 10.38
C LEU A 154 5.91 21.40 9.46
N THR A 155 5.71 22.68 9.75
CA THR A 155 4.90 23.59 8.91
C THR A 155 5.62 24.92 8.76
N ALA A 156 5.39 25.60 7.63
CA ALA A 156 6.02 26.87 7.31
C ALA A 156 5.37 28.04 8.08
N THR A 157 6.18 29.05 8.41
CA THR A 157 5.74 30.28 9.04
C THR A 157 4.99 31.19 8.08
N ASP A 158 4.05 31.97 8.63
CA ASP A 158 3.39 33.05 7.89
C ASP A 158 4.28 34.29 7.96
N GLU A 159 5.20 34.44 6.99
CA GLU A 159 6.08 35.62 6.87
C GLU A 159 5.29 36.92 6.62
N GLU A 160 4.02 36.84 6.19
CA GLU A 160 3.20 38.00 5.84
C GLU A 160 2.56 38.73 7.03
N PHE A 161 2.66 38.19 8.25
CA PHE A 161 2.17 38.86 9.46
C PHE A 161 3.30 39.07 10.48
N ARG A 162 4.03 40.19 10.33
CA ARG A 162 4.89 40.79 11.37
C ARG A 162 4.06 41.32 12.56
N VAL A 163 3.27 40.47 13.18
CA VAL A 163 2.66 40.72 14.50
C VAL A 163 3.00 39.53 15.38
N PRO A 164 3.58 39.72 16.57
CA PRO A 164 3.84 38.63 17.50
C PRO A 164 2.51 38.16 18.09
N LYS A 165 1.74 37.38 17.34
CA LYS A 165 0.46 36.84 17.78
C LYS A 165 0.45 35.34 17.63
N ARG A 166 0.99 34.73 18.69
CA ARG A 166 0.64 33.42 19.26
C ARG A 166 0.68 32.27 18.24
N LYS A 167 1.57 31.30 18.44
CA LYS A 167 1.43 29.94 17.89
C LYS A 167 -0.06 29.61 17.81
N PRO A 168 -0.61 29.16 16.66
CA PRO A 168 -2.05 29.05 16.47
C PRO A 168 -2.65 28.37 17.69
N GLN A 169 -3.49 29.08 18.45
CA GLN A 169 -3.96 28.60 19.76
C GLN A 169 -4.59 27.20 19.63
N VAL A 170 -5.13 26.90 18.45
CA VAL A 170 -5.63 25.59 18.04
C VAL A 170 -4.55 24.49 18.07
N ILE A 171 -3.33 24.72 17.58
CA ILE A 171 -2.25 23.71 17.60
C ILE A 171 -1.83 23.41 19.05
N VAL A 172 -1.75 24.46 19.87
CA VAL A 172 -1.47 24.32 21.30
C VAL A 172 -2.62 23.57 21.99
N HIS A 173 -3.85 23.91 21.67
CA HIS A 173 -5.04 23.25 22.22
C HIS A 173 -5.17 21.78 21.76
N ILE A 174 -4.78 21.46 20.53
CA ILE A 174 -4.68 20.08 20.03
C ILE A 174 -3.58 19.35 20.82
N ARG A 175 -2.39 19.93 20.98
CA ARG A 175 -1.33 19.34 21.80
C ARG A 175 -1.81 19.04 23.22
N ASP A 176 -2.46 20.00 23.87
CA ASP A 176 -2.86 19.90 25.28
C ASP A 176 -4.02 18.90 25.46
N ARG A 177 -5.07 18.97 24.62
CA ARG A 177 -6.19 18.00 24.61
C ARG A 177 -5.70 16.56 24.43
N TRP A 178 -4.59 16.37 23.71
CA TRP A 178 -4.09 15.04 23.35
C TRP A 178 -3.07 14.50 24.34
N ALA A 179 -2.32 15.38 25.00
CA ALA A 179 -1.47 15.04 26.13
C ALA A 179 -2.28 14.55 27.34
N GLU A 180 -3.43 15.18 27.62
CA GLU A 180 -4.25 14.89 28.80
C GLU A 180 -5.09 13.61 28.67
N GLY A 181 -5.60 13.29 27.48
CA GLY A 181 -6.59 12.21 27.31
C GLY A 181 -6.03 10.83 26.98
N ARG A 182 -4.83 10.72 26.39
CA ARG A 182 -4.34 9.47 25.77
C ARG A 182 -2.83 9.19 25.92
N GLY A 183 -2.09 10.04 26.64
CA GLY A 183 -0.64 9.84 26.86
C GLY A 183 0.21 10.00 25.60
N MET A 184 -0.30 10.65 24.55
CA MET A 184 0.43 10.91 23.31
C MET A 184 1.16 12.26 23.39
N ARG A 185 2.40 12.31 22.92
CA ARG A 185 3.20 13.55 22.88
C ARG A 185 3.21 14.10 21.46
N THR A 186 2.56 15.23 21.24
CA THR A 186 2.67 15.95 19.96
C THR A 186 3.79 16.97 20.06
N LYS A 187 4.82 16.83 19.22
CA LYS A 187 5.90 17.80 19.07
C LYS A 187 5.67 18.59 17.78
N VAL A 188 5.43 19.88 17.93
CA VAL A 188 5.27 20.77 16.78
C VAL A 188 6.55 21.55 16.61
N HIS A 189 7.23 21.27 15.50
CA HIS A 189 8.38 22.01 15.03
C HIS A 189 7.86 23.02 14.00
N VAL A 190 8.13 24.29 14.23
CA VAL A 190 7.88 25.31 13.21
C VAL A 190 9.20 25.45 12.48
N ALA A 191 9.20 25.25 11.17
CA ALA A 191 10.39 25.51 10.38
C ALA A 191 10.59 27.03 10.41
N GLU A 192 11.64 27.50 11.07
CA GLU A 192 12.19 28.82 10.78
C GLU A 192 13.01 28.59 9.51
N ASP A 193 12.60 29.18 8.39
CA ASP A 193 13.37 29.09 7.16
C ASP A 193 14.81 29.54 7.45
N GLY A 194 15.76 28.64 7.19
CA GLY A 194 17.17 28.91 7.36
C GLY A 194 17.62 30.06 6.47
N THR A 195 18.50 30.88 7.04
CA THR A 195 19.63 31.50 6.32
C THR A 195 20.27 30.57 5.30
#